data_AF-A0A8S3Y4A7-F1
#
_entry.id   AF-A0A8S3Y4A7-F1
#
_cell.length_a   1.000
_cell.length_b   1.000
_cell.length_c   1.000
_cell.angle_alpha   90.00
_cell.angle_beta   90.00
_cell.angle_gamma   90.00
#
_symmetry.space_group_name_H-M   'P 1'
#
loop_
_entity.id
_entity.type
_entity.pdbx_description
1 polymer ?
#
loop_
_entity_poly.entity_id
_entity_poly.type
_entity_poly.pdbx_seq_one_letter_code
_entity_poly.pdbx_strand_id
1 'polypeptide(L)'
;MHCNDNETEPLRGSTDYDKLYKVRPLITELNKVYQSEACNSAIQSIDECMVKFKGRSSFRQYMPKKPIKRGFKIWARCDAKTGFLYQFEVYTGKGWHGLNSTENEGLGYNVVMRLCNNVLSNTLVAFDNFFTGCNLMEDLFDKNIYAVGTVRSNRKDLPDVLKNKKQPKAMKLAKHEFVSVTAEPITAIKWMDTKEVTVLSTAHQPRDVMMVKRTQKDGSRKEVLCPKAIASYTLSMGGVDLFDHFRSSYPISRKSRKYWMRLLFFMFDASIINAYISYNDSHVATIHSHRDFRLRLARALIDNYTTRKGHAQQGIQFKNKKVVSLEFQKKYDY
;
A
#
# COMPACT_ATOMS: atom_id res chain seq x y z
N MET A 1 -4.13 -28.33 -7.44
CA MET A 1 -3.79 -26.94 -7.81
C MET A 1 -2.38 -26.66 -7.37
N HIS A 2 -1.54 -26.21 -8.30
CA HIS A 2 -0.18 -25.71 -8.09
C HIS A 2 -0.06 -24.37 -8.84
N CYS A 3 0.77 -23.45 -8.35
CA CYS A 3 0.95 -22.11 -8.92
C CYS A 3 2.32 -21.92 -9.59
N ASN A 4 3.21 -22.90 -9.44
CA ASN A 4 4.50 -22.98 -10.10
C ASN A 4 4.88 -24.46 -10.24
N ASP A 5 5.76 -24.77 -11.17
CA ASP A 5 6.29 -26.11 -11.38
C ASP A 5 7.19 -26.51 -10.20
N ASN A 6 6.95 -27.64 -9.55
CA ASN A 6 7.79 -28.05 -8.41
C ASN A 6 9.04 -28.83 -8.86
N GLU A 7 9.08 -29.32 -10.10
CA GLU A 7 10.22 -30.10 -10.61
C GLU A 7 11.45 -29.20 -10.81
N THR A 8 11.22 -27.90 -11.02
CA THR A 8 12.25 -26.88 -11.20
C THR A 8 12.45 -25.99 -9.97
N GLU A 9 11.94 -26.37 -8.78
CA GLU A 9 12.11 -25.61 -7.53
C GLU A 9 13.58 -25.68 -7.05
N PRO A 10 14.31 -24.55 -6.97
CA PRO A 10 15.69 -24.56 -6.52
C PRO A 10 15.83 -25.12 -5.11
N LEU A 11 16.93 -25.86 -4.88
CA LEU A 11 17.19 -26.49 -3.58
C LEU A 11 17.43 -25.45 -2.49
N ARG A 12 16.98 -25.74 -1.26
CA ARG A 12 17.29 -24.90 -0.10
C ARG A 12 18.79 -24.77 0.09
N GLY A 13 19.26 -23.54 0.24
CA GLY A 13 20.67 -23.23 0.42
C GLY A 13 21.40 -22.91 -0.89
N SER A 14 20.78 -23.13 -2.05
CA SER A 14 21.28 -22.59 -3.32
C SER A 14 21.12 -21.07 -3.38
N THR A 15 21.92 -20.42 -4.22
CA THR A 15 21.85 -18.99 -4.50
C THR A 15 20.48 -18.58 -5.06
N ASP A 16 19.84 -19.46 -5.81
CA ASP A 16 18.58 -19.21 -6.51
C ASP A 16 17.35 -19.56 -5.66
N TYR A 17 17.54 -19.96 -4.41
CA TYR A 17 16.45 -20.36 -3.53
C TYR A 17 15.52 -19.18 -3.17
N ASP A 18 14.31 -19.20 -3.69
CA ASP A 18 13.25 -18.25 -3.34
C ASP A 18 12.23 -18.87 -2.36
N LYS A 19 12.13 -18.30 -1.15
CA LYS A 19 11.10 -18.70 -0.16
C LYS A 19 9.66 -18.55 -0.67
N LEU A 20 9.44 -17.74 -1.70
CA LEU A 20 8.16 -17.49 -2.34
C LEU A 20 8.01 -18.20 -3.70
N TYR A 21 8.95 -19.08 -4.07
CA TYR A 21 9.01 -19.73 -5.38
C TYR A 21 7.65 -20.22 -5.88
N LYS A 22 6.88 -20.88 -5.00
CA LYS A 22 5.55 -21.44 -5.35
C LYS A 22 4.53 -20.42 -5.81
N VAL A 23 4.66 -19.15 -5.44
CA VAL A 23 3.74 -18.06 -5.83
C VAL A 23 4.44 -16.93 -6.57
N ARG A 24 5.75 -17.04 -6.81
CA ARG A 24 6.54 -15.98 -7.44
C ARG A 24 5.99 -15.56 -8.80
N PRO A 25 5.62 -16.47 -9.73
CA PRO A 25 5.09 -16.06 -11.03
C PRO A 25 3.83 -15.19 -10.90
N LEU A 26 2.93 -15.55 -9.99
CA LEU A 26 1.71 -14.78 -9.73
C LEU A 26 1.99 -13.41 -9.09
N ILE A 27 2.94 -13.34 -8.15
CA ILE A 27 3.33 -12.05 -7.55
C ILE A 27 3.87 -11.11 -8.63
N THR A 28 4.76 -11.63 -9.49
CA THR A 28 5.37 -10.86 -10.57
C THR A 28 4.31 -10.37 -11.55
N GLU A 29 3.44 -11.26 -12.03
CA GLU A 29 2.42 -10.89 -13.02
C GLU A 29 1.38 -9.94 -12.44
N LEU A 30 0.90 -10.17 -11.22
CA LEU A 30 -0.09 -9.28 -10.60
C LEU A 30 0.48 -7.89 -10.33
N ASN A 31 1.73 -7.79 -9.85
CA ASN A 31 2.35 -6.47 -9.70
C ASN A 31 2.47 -5.75 -11.05
N LYS A 32 2.76 -6.46 -12.15
CA LYS A 32 2.77 -5.87 -13.50
C LYS A 32 1.39 -5.38 -13.92
N VAL A 33 0.37 -6.24 -13.83
CA VAL A 33 -1.02 -5.91 -14.20
C VAL A 33 -1.57 -4.76 -13.35
N TYR A 34 -1.30 -4.76 -12.05
CA TYR A 34 -1.77 -3.67 -11.18
C TYR A 34 -1.13 -2.33 -11.53
N GLN A 35 0.10 -2.28 -12.03
CA GLN A 35 0.67 -1.04 -12.54
C GLN A 35 0.02 -0.61 -13.87
N SER A 36 -0.27 -1.54 -14.79
CA SER A 36 -0.82 -1.18 -16.10
C SER A 36 -2.27 -0.73 -16.04
N GLU A 37 -3.06 -1.29 -15.12
CA GLU A 37 -4.49 -1.00 -14.98
C GLU A 37 -4.79 0.13 -13.98
N ALA A 38 -3.77 0.67 -13.31
CA ALA A 38 -4.00 1.70 -12.30
C ALA A 38 -4.32 3.06 -12.94
N CYS A 39 -5.36 3.71 -12.41
CA CYS A 39 -5.52 5.15 -12.60
C CYS A 39 -4.46 5.85 -11.75
N ASN A 40 -3.54 6.59 -12.37
CA ASN A 40 -2.42 7.21 -11.68
C ASN A 40 -2.90 8.36 -10.79
N SER A 41 -3.02 8.09 -9.50
CA SER A 41 -3.38 9.09 -8.49
C SER A 41 -2.16 9.85 -8.00
N ALA A 42 -2.37 11.15 -7.76
CA ALA A 42 -1.38 12.07 -7.22
C ALA A 42 -1.03 11.79 -5.75
N ILE A 43 -1.82 10.98 -5.02
CA ILE A 43 -1.59 10.72 -3.59
C ILE A 43 -1.68 9.22 -3.31
N GLN A 44 -0.60 8.68 -2.77
CA GLN A 44 -0.43 7.26 -2.50
C GLN A 44 0.09 7.05 -1.08
N SER A 45 -0.08 5.84 -0.56
CA SER A 45 0.37 5.47 0.79
C SER A 45 1.08 4.13 0.79
N ILE A 46 2.11 4.02 1.62
CA ILE A 46 2.85 2.78 1.87
C ILE A 46 2.71 2.41 3.35
N ASP A 47 2.23 1.19 3.59
CA ASP A 47 2.17 0.58 4.92
C ASP A 47 2.20 -0.96 4.79
N GLU A 48 2.12 -1.65 5.92
CA GLU A 48 1.94 -3.09 5.98
C GLU A 48 0.49 -3.55 6.08
N CYS A 49 0.20 -4.67 5.42
CA CYS A 49 -0.97 -5.49 5.68
C CYS A 49 -0.56 -6.90 6.15
N MET A 50 -1.52 -7.62 6.75
CA MET A 50 -1.27 -8.93 7.37
C MET A 50 -2.16 -10.03 6.81
N VAL A 51 -1.53 -11.14 6.40
CA VAL A 51 -2.23 -12.36 5.99
C VAL A 51 -2.14 -13.41 7.08
N LYS A 52 -3.28 -13.70 7.72
CA LYS A 52 -3.36 -14.64 8.85
C LYS A 52 -2.80 -16.01 8.47
N PHE A 53 -1.84 -16.50 9.24
CA PHE A 53 -1.29 -17.86 9.10
C PHE A 53 -0.74 -18.35 10.45
N LYS A 54 -1.12 -19.57 10.84
CA LYS A 54 -0.69 -20.20 12.10
C LYS A 54 0.19 -21.44 11.89
N GLY A 55 0.37 -21.90 10.65
CA GLY A 55 1.23 -23.05 10.33
C GLY A 55 2.71 -22.73 10.48
N ARG A 56 3.55 -23.75 10.28
CA ARG A 56 5.02 -23.61 10.29
C ARG A 56 5.47 -22.91 9.00
N SER A 57 6.18 -21.79 9.14
CA SER A 57 6.89 -21.10 8.06
C SER A 57 8.01 -20.28 8.69
N SER A 58 9.16 -20.23 8.02
CA SER A 58 10.35 -19.50 8.47
C SER A 58 10.17 -17.97 8.44
N PHE A 59 9.20 -17.47 7.68
CA PHE A 59 9.00 -16.03 7.48
C PHE A 59 7.67 -15.49 8.03
N ARG A 60 7.01 -16.27 8.88
CA ARG A 60 5.84 -15.81 9.63
C ARG A 60 6.26 -14.74 10.65
N GLN A 61 5.54 -13.62 10.66
CA GLN A 61 5.76 -12.50 11.57
C GLN A 61 4.75 -12.47 12.72
N TYR A 62 5.15 -11.81 13.81
CA TYR A 62 4.29 -11.46 14.93
C TYR A 62 4.19 -9.93 15.05
N MET A 63 2.99 -9.39 14.84
CA MET A 63 2.67 -7.95 14.86
C MET A 63 1.62 -7.68 15.94
N PRO A 64 2.01 -7.45 17.22
CA PRO A 64 1.07 -7.42 18.34
C PRO A 64 0.02 -6.30 18.24
N LYS A 65 0.33 -5.20 17.55
CA LYS A 65 -0.54 -4.03 17.40
C LYS A 65 -1.52 -4.13 16.23
N LYS A 66 -1.35 -5.06 15.28
CA LYS A 66 -2.27 -5.23 14.15
C LYS A 66 -3.38 -6.23 14.54
N PRO A 67 -4.60 -6.11 13.99
CA PRO A 67 -5.71 -7.04 14.30
C PRO A 67 -5.35 -8.51 14.03
N ILE A 68 -4.64 -8.75 12.91
CA ILE A 68 -4.04 -10.04 12.61
C ILE A 68 -2.62 -10.09 13.18
N LYS A 69 -2.50 -10.60 14.40
CA LYS A 69 -1.22 -10.62 15.12
C LYS A 69 -0.18 -11.60 14.58
N ARG A 70 -0.58 -12.72 13.97
CA ARG A 70 0.34 -13.78 13.48
C ARG A 70 0.03 -14.15 12.04
N GLY A 71 1.02 -14.02 11.16
CA GLY A 71 0.81 -14.23 9.74
C GLY A 71 1.99 -13.85 8.86
N PHE A 72 1.74 -13.70 7.57
CA PHE A 72 2.70 -13.10 6.64
C PHE A 72 2.51 -11.59 6.64
N LYS A 73 3.62 -10.87 6.74
CA LYS A 73 3.66 -9.42 6.59
C LYS A 73 3.84 -9.10 5.12
N ILE A 74 3.02 -8.19 4.61
CA ILE A 74 3.07 -7.73 3.23
C ILE A 74 3.22 -6.22 3.26
N TRP A 75 4.21 -5.68 2.58
CA TRP A 75 4.34 -4.26 2.32
C TRP A 75 3.50 -3.91 1.09
N ALA A 76 2.68 -2.88 1.17
CA ALA A 76 1.74 -2.52 0.11
C ALA A 76 1.83 -1.02 -0.18
N ARG A 77 1.83 -0.67 -1.47
CA ARG A 77 1.58 0.69 -1.94
C ARG A 77 0.16 0.76 -2.47
N CYS A 78 -0.68 1.58 -1.84
CA CYS A 78 -2.07 1.76 -2.21
C CYS A 78 -2.40 3.21 -2.53
N ASP A 79 -3.43 3.40 -3.35
CA ASP A 79 -4.06 4.70 -3.54
C ASP A 79 -4.62 5.22 -2.21
N ALA A 80 -4.33 6.48 -1.87
CA ALA A 80 -4.72 7.04 -0.59
C ALA A 80 -6.24 7.18 -0.43
N LYS A 81 -6.99 7.36 -1.52
CA LYS A 81 -8.43 7.67 -1.51
C LYS A 81 -9.30 6.42 -1.69
N THR A 82 -8.92 5.54 -2.61
CA THR A 82 -9.71 4.40 -3.07
C THR A 82 -9.23 3.08 -2.46
N GLY A 83 -7.98 3.01 -2.01
CA GLY A 83 -7.35 1.78 -1.55
C GLY A 83 -6.96 0.82 -2.67
N PHE A 84 -6.89 1.29 -3.93
CA PHE A 84 -6.37 0.49 -5.04
C PHE A 84 -4.94 0.05 -4.76
N LEU A 85 -4.66 -1.25 -4.84
CA LEU A 85 -3.33 -1.79 -4.60
C LEU A 85 -2.48 -1.69 -5.86
N TYR A 86 -1.49 -0.78 -5.86
CA TYR A 86 -0.55 -0.66 -6.97
C TYR A 86 0.48 -1.79 -6.97
N GLN A 87 1.13 -2.01 -5.83
CA GLN A 87 2.24 -2.94 -5.73
C GLN A 87 2.33 -3.52 -4.32
N PHE A 88 2.77 -4.77 -4.20
CA PHE A 88 3.04 -5.38 -2.91
C PHE A 88 4.30 -6.24 -2.90
N GLU A 89 4.92 -6.34 -1.72
CA GLU A 89 6.06 -7.21 -1.44
C GLU A 89 5.78 -8.07 -0.19
N VAL A 90 5.93 -9.39 -0.31
CA VAL A 90 5.81 -10.28 0.86
C VAL A 90 7.14 -10.30 1.61
N TYR A 91 7.12 -9.90 2.88
CA TYR A 91 8.32 -9.91 3.71
C TYR A 91 8.71 -11.35 4.10
N THR A 92 9.94 -11.76 3.76
CA THR A 92 10.42 -13.13 3.97
C THR A 92 11.42 -13.30 5.14
N GLY A 93 11.49 -12.31 6.03
CA GLY A 93 12.37 -12.33 7.21
C GLY A 93 13.81 -11.88 6.90
N LYS A 94 14.75 -12.25 7.78
CA LYS A 94 16.19 -11.96 7.61
C LYS A 94 16.74 -12.59 6.33
N GLY A 95 17.69 -11.90 5.69
CA GLY A 95 18.23 -12.27 4.37
C GLY A 95 17.33 -11.87 3.19
N TRP A 96 16.23 -11.14 3.46
CA TRP A 96 15.50 -10.46 2.39
C TRP A 96 16.31 -9.26 1.92
N HIS A 97 17.11 -9.50 0.89
CA HIS A 97 17.64 -8.45 0.05
C HIS A 97 16.77 -8.50 -1.20
N GLY A 98 15.85 -7.54 -1.35
CA GLY A 98 15.25 -7.34 -2.66
C GLY A 98 16.38 -7.07 -3.67
N LEU A 99 16.13 -7.31 -4.95
CA LEU A 99 17.02 -6.83 -6.01
C LEU A 99 17.31 -5.34 -5.73
N ASN A 100 18.58 -4.96 -5.72
CA ASN A 100 19.06 -3.58 -5.46
C ASN A 100 18.90 -3.08 -4.01
N SER A 101 19.15 -3.92 -3.01
CA SER A 101 19.25 -3.44 -1.62
C SER A 101 20.57 -2.69 -1.44
N THR A 102 20.54 -1.44 -0.99
CA THR A 102 21.77 -0.73 -0.61
C THR A 102 22.19 -1.22 0.78
N GLU A 103 23.39 -1.80 0.87
CA GLU A 103 23.90 -2.41 2.12
C GLU A 103 23.99 -1.41 3.28
N ASN A 104 24.16 -0.13 2.95
CA ASN A 104 24.32 0.96 3.90
C ASN A 104 22.98 1.48 4.46
N GLU A 105 21.84 1.13 3.86
CA GLU A 105 20.53 1.66 4.24
C GLU A 105 19.63 0.63 4.93
N GLY A 106 18.70 1.14 5.76
CA GLY A 106 17.78 0.30 6.52
C GLY A 106 16.73 -0.42 5.67
N LEU A 107 16.10 -1.45 6.24
CA LEU A 107 15.00 -2.18 5.59
C LEU A 107 13.84 -1.26 5.15
N GLY A 108 13.49 -0.27 5.96
CA GLY A 108 12.41 0.68 5.66
C GLY A 108 12.69 1.49 4.39
N TYR A 109 13.89 2.07 4.29
CA TYR A 109 14.36 2.78 3.10
C TYR A 109 14.25 1.89 1.85
N ASN A 110 14.86 0.71 1.92
CA ASN A 110 14.93 -0.22 0.79
C ASN A 110 13.54 -0.65 0.29
N VAL A 111 12.58 -0.84 1.19
CA VAL A 111 11.19 -1.17 0.83
C VAL A 111 10.51 -0.01 0.11
N VAL A 112 10.62 1.22 0.64
CA VAL A 112 9.98 2.38 0.00
C VAL A 112 10.56 2.63 -1.37
N MET A 113 11.88 2.61 -1.53
CA MET A 113 12.52 2.82 -2.83
C MET A 113 12.03 1.81 -3.88
N ARG A 114 11.96 0.52 -3.55
CA ARG A 114 11.45 -0.50 -4.48
C ARG A 114 9.97 -0.34 -4.82
N LEU A 115 9.14 0.01 -3.83
CA LEU A 115 7.72 0.28 -4.06
C LEU A 115 7.50 1.57 -4.86
N CYS A 116 8.44 2.52 -4.82
CA CYS A 116 8.39 3.79 -5.54
C CYS A 116 9.04 3.74 -6.94
N ASN A 117 9.66 2.63 -7.35
CA ASN A 117 10.38 2.54 -8.64
C ASN A 117 9.53 2.95 -9.86
N ASN A 118 8.22 2.69 -9.82
CA ASN A 118 7.27 2.98 -10.91
C ASN A 118 6.26 4.08 -10.53
N VAL A 119 6.54 4.87 -9.50
CA VAL A 119 5.69 6.00 -9.12
C VAL A 119 5.96 7.16 -10.09
N LEU A 120 4.88 7.79 -10.58
CA LEU A 120 5.00 8.95 -11.45
C LEU A 120 5.60 10.15 -10.70
N SER A 121 6.36 10.97 -11.43
CA SER A 121 6.83 12.26 -10.91
C SER A 121 5.66 13.14 -10.46
N ASN A 122 5.92 13.99 -9.46
CA ASN A 122 4.96 14.85 -8.77
C ASN A 122 3.88 14.11 -7.97
N THR A 123 4.05 12.81 -7.70
CA THR A 123 3.20 12.07 -6.77
C THR A 123 3.62 12.32 -5.33
N LEU A 124 2.65 12.53 -4.43
CA LEU A 124 2.85 12.53 -2.99
C LEU A 124 2.71 11.11 -2.43
N VAL A 125 3.76 10.59 -1.81
CA VAL A 125 3.76 9.29 -1.12
C VAL A 125 3.82 9.50 0.39
N ALA A 126 2.81 8.98 1.08
CA ALA A 126 2.76 8.98 2.53
C ALA A 126 3.20 7.64 3.13
N PHE A 127 3.96 7.67 4.23
CA PHE A 127 4.37 6.44 4.92
C PHE A 127 4.56 6.65 6.42
N ASP A 128 4.52 5.56 7.18
CA ASP A 128 4.61 5.61 8.64
C ASP A 128 6.05 5.85 9.15
N ASN A 129 6.18 5.89 10.48
CA ASN A 129 7.47 6.09 11.14
C ASN A 129 8.45 4.93 11.05
N PHE A 130 8.03 3.73 10.66
CA PHE A 130 8.96 2.64 10.41
C PHE A 130 9.85 2.98 9.21
N PHE A 131 9.27 3.58 8.16
CA PHE A 131 9.98 3.92 6.93
C PHE A 131 10.71 5.27 6.98
N THR A 132 10.13 6.27 7.63
CA THR A 132 10.59 7.68 7.52
C THR A 132 12.01 7.91 8.06
N GLY A 133 12.87 8.53 7.24
CA GLY A 133 14.21 9.04 7.56
C GLY A 133 14.69 10.08 6.53
N CYS A 134 15.66 10.94 6.89
CA CYS A 134 16.07 12.08 6.05
C CYS A 134 16.59 11.66 4.66
N ASN A 135 17.55 10.73 4.59
CA ASN A 135 18.08 10.21 3.32
C ASN A 135 16.96 9.71 2.38
N LEU A 136 15.96 9.01 2.91
CA LEU A 136 14.81 8.55 2.11
C LEU A 136 14.03 9.71 1.50
N MET A 137 13.85 10.80 2.25
CA MET A 137 13.09 11.96 1.78
C MET A 137 13.86 12.70 0.67
N GLU A 138 15.17 12.85 0.81
CA GLU A 138 16.08 13.43 -0.19
C GLU A 138 16.06 12.59 -1.48
N ASP A 139 16.30 11.28 -1.38
CA ASP A 139 16.37 10.41 -2.57
C ASP A 139 15.04 10.29 -3.33
N LEU A 140 13.91 10.37 -2.62
CA LEU A 140 12.60 10.46 -3.26
C LEU A 140 12.40 11.81 -3.95
N PHE A 141 12.85 12.90 -3.32
CA PHE A 141 12.76 14.24 -3.91
C PHE A 141 13.59 14.35 -5.19
N ASP A 142 14.79 13.79 -5.21
CA ASP A 142 15.65 13.72 -6.41
C ASP A 142 15.01 12.92 -7.56
N LYS A 143 14.09 12.02 -7.23
CA LYS A 143 13.26 11.27 -8.19
C LYS A 143 11.98 12.01 -8.60
N ASN A 144 11.82 13.27 -8.20
CA ASN A 144 10.59 14.06 -8.31
C ASN A 144 9.38 13.39 -7.64
N ILE A 145 9.60 12.67 -6.54
CA ILE A 145 8.53 12.07 -5.73
C ILE A 145 8.46 12.86 -4.41
N TYR A 146 7.30 13.48 -4.19
CA TYR A 146 7.05 14.16 -2.94
C TYR A 146 6.74 13.16 -1.84
N ALA A 147 7.19 13.44 -0.62
CA ALA A 147 7.01 12.53 0.50
C ALA A 147 6.49 13.26 1.74
N VAL A 148 5.70 12.53 2.55
CA VAL A 148 5.32 12.95 3.89
C VAL A 148 5.23 11.74 4.81
N GLY A 149 5.89 11.79 5.97
CA GLY A 149 5.88 10.66 6.89
C GLY A 149 6.04 11.08 8.34
N THR A 150 5.43 10.32 9.25
CA THR A 150 5.67 10.53 10.68
C THR A 150 7.08 10.08 11.03
N VAL A 151 7.76 10.81 11.91
CA VAL A 151 9.13 10.46 12.32
C VAL A 151 9.21 10.30 13.83
N ARG A 152 10.00 9.32 14.28
CA ARG A 152 10.28 9.17 15.70
C ARG A 152 11.26 10.25 16.15
N SER A 153 11.05 10.79 17.34
CA SER A 153 11.91 11.85 17.91
C SER A 153 13.36 11.43 18.15
N ASN A 154 13.67 10.13 18.11
CA ASN A 154 15.02 9.58 18.25
C ASN A 154 15.63 9.14 16.91
N ARG A 155 15.03 9.50 15.78
CA ARG A 155 15.58 9.21 14.45
C ARG A 155 16.90 9.99 14.27
N LYS A 156 17.86 9.34 13.60
CA LYS A 156 19.14 9.94 13.20
C LYS A 156 18.87 11.18 12.34
N ASP A 157 19.77 12.17 12.41
CA ASP A 157 19.78 13.37 11.56
C ASP A 157 18.55 14.30 11.71
N LEU A 158 17.71 14.05 12.71
CA LEU A 158 16.64 14.98 13.08
C LEU A 158 17.22 16.19 13.85
N PRO A 159 16.81 17.44 13.56
CA PRO A 159 17.23 18.62 14.31
C PRO A 159 16.92 18.50 15.81
N ASP A 160 17.82 18.99 16.65
CA ASP A 160 17.71 18.85 18.11
C ASP A 160 16.46 19.51 18.72
N VAL A 161 15.98 20.60 18.13
CA VAL A 161 14.71 21.26 18.53
C VAL A 161 13.49 20.34 18.35
N LEU A 162 13.58 19.37 17.44
CA LEU A 162 12.53 18.39 17.17
C LEU A 162 12.72 17.09 17.97
N LYS A 163 13.84 16.92 18.67
CA LYS A 163 14.07 15.75 19.54
C LYS A 163 13.41 15.93 20.91
N ASN A 164 12.92 14.84 21.49
CA ASN A 164 12.28 14.82 22.81
C ASN A 164 13.33 14.71 23.92
N LYS A 165 14.39 15.55 23.88
CA LYS A 165 15.29 15.72 25.03
C LYS A 165 14.48 16.35 26.17
N LYS A 166 14.93 16.21 27.43
CA LYS A 166 14.31 16.84 28.61
C LYS A 166 14.35 18.38 28.48
N GLN A 167 13.46 18.93 27.67
CA GLN A 167 13.36 20.37 27.48
C GLN A 167 12.72 20.99 28.72
N PRO A 168 13.18 22.18 29.15
CA PRO A 168 12.51 22.94 30.20
C PRO A 168 11.02 23.11 29.87
N LYS A 169 10.14 23.14 30.88
CA LYS A 169 8.69 23.29 30.68
C LYS A 169 8.32 24.48 29.78
N ALA A 170 9.11 25.56 29.83
CA ALA A 170 8.92 26.77 29.03
C ALA A 170 9.17 26.59 27.51
N MET A 171 9.86 25.53 27.09
CA MET A 171 10.11 25.23 25.66
C MET A 171 9.14 24.18 25.09
N LYS A 172 8.19 23.69 25.89
CA LYS A 172 7.18 22.75 25.41
C LYS A 172 6.10 23.51 24.65
N LEU A 173 5.73 22.98 23.49
CA LEU A 173 4.61 23.49 22.70
C LEU A 173 3.31 23.43 23.52
N ALA A 174 2.56 24.53 23.52
CA ALA A 174 1.19 24.53 24.04
C ALA A 174 0.25 23.78 23.08
N LYS A 175 -0.97 23.49 23.55
CA LYS A 175 -1.96 22.76 22.74
C LYS A 175 -2.29 23.54 21.46
N HIS A 176 -2.19 22.84 20.33
CA HIS A 176 -2.32 23.29 18.95
C HIS A 176 -1.19 24.19 18.41
N GLU A 177 -0.12 24.40 19.17
CA GLU A 177 1.09 25.05 18.65
C GLU A 177 1.95 24.07 17.85
N PHE A 178 2.71 24.60 16.89
CA PHE A 178 3.71 23.84 16.15
C PHE A 178 5.00 24.63 15.97
N VAL A 179 6.07 23.89 15.74
CA VAL A 179 7.36 24.41 15.29
C VAL A 179 7.77 23.67 14.03
N SER A 180 8.47 24.37 13.14
CA SER A 180 9.01 23.81 11.90
C SER A 180 10.48 24.19 11.74
N VAL A 181 11.29 23.27 11.24
CA VAL A 181 12.68 23.52 10.81
C VAL A 181 12.82 23.03 9.38
N THR A 182 13.47 23.84 8.54
CA THR A 182 13.72 23.48 7.14
C THR A 182 15.21 23.36 6.92
N ALA A 183 15.60 22.23 6.35
CA ALA A 183 16.91 22.01 5.73
C ALA A 183 16.58 21.46 4.34
N GLU A 184 16.61 22.33 3.34
CA GLU A 184 16.09 22.01 2.01
C GLU A 184 16.69 20.70 1.47
N PRO A 185 15.87 19.82 0.86
CA PRO A 185 14.46 20.00 0.52
C PRO A 185 13.46 19.61 1.64
N ILE A 186 13.96 19.23 2.82
CA ILE A 186 13.14 18.65 3.89
C ILE A 186 12.67 19.73 4.85
N THR A 187 11.35 19.73 5.07
CA THR A 187 10.71 20.46 6.16
C THR A 187 10.27 19.49 7.25
N ALA A 188 10.78 19.69 8.46
CA ALA A 188 10.45 18.89 9.62
C ALA A 188 9.52 19.69 10.55
N ILE A 189 8.32 19.16 10.82
CA ILE A 189 7.25 19.86 11.54
C ILE A 189 6.84 19.06 12.76
N LYS A 190 6.82 19.69 13.94
CA LYS A 190 6.29 19.14 15.18
C LYS A 190 5.08 19.95 15.63
N TRP A 191 3.95 19.28 15.84
CA TRP A 191 2.71 19.87 16.32
C TRP A 191 2.23 19.18 17.59
N MET A 192 1.70 19.96 18.51
CA MET A 192 1.13 19.47 19.76
C MET A 192 -0.40 19.43 19.67
N ASP A 193 -0.98 18.24 19.54
CA ASP A 193 -2.43 18.05 19.69
C ASP A 193 -2.74 17.52 21.11
N THR A 194 -3.39 16.37 21.21
CA THR A 194 -3.46 15.60 22.47
C THR A 194 -2.10 15.01 22.83
N LYS A 195 -1.28 14.71 21.81
CA LYS A 195 0.11 14.27 21.90
C LYS A 195 0.92 14.95 20.81
N GLU A 196 2.23 15.04 21.02
CA GLU A 196 3.16 15.53 20.00
C GLU A 196 3.18 14.59 18.79
N VAL A 197 3.10 15.17 17.61
CA VAL A 197 3.28 14.49 16.33
C VAL A 197 4.37 15.21 15.56
N THR A 198 5.36 14.47 15.07
CA THR A 198 6.42 15.02 14.22
C THR A 198 6.36 14.35 12.85
N VAL A 199 6.42 15.15 11.79
CA VAL A 199 6.47 14.70 10.40
C VAL A 199 7.68 15.29 9.68
N LEU A 200 8.22 14.54 8.72
CA LEU A 200 9.09 15.07 7.68
C LEU A 200 8.26 15.22 6.40
N SER A 201 8.51 16.29 5.64
CA SER A 201 7.90 16.46 4.33
C SER A 201 8.80 17.19 3.35
N THR A 202 8.71 16.79 2.08
CA THR A 202 9.31 17.51 0.93
C THR A 202 8.25 18.21 0.06
N ALA A 203 6.98 18.16 0.48
CA ALA A 203 5.83 18.60 -0.34
C ALA A 203 5.12 19.85 0.21
N HIS A 204 5.47 20.29 1.42
CA HIS A 204 4.71 21.28 2.16
C HIS A 204 5.61 22.39 2.69
N GLN A 205 5.12 23.62 2.62
CA GLN A 205 5.81 24.78 3.17
C GLN A 205 5.74 24.77 4.72
N PRO A 206 6.78 25.27 5.41
CA PRO A 206 6.90 25.18 6.87
C PRO A 206 5.81 25.90 7.65
N ARG A 207 5.23 26.97 7.08
CA ARG A 207 4.22 27.82 7.74
C ARG A 207 2.79 27.55 7.27
N ASP A 208 2.60 26.65 6.29
CA ASP A 208 1.27 26.35 5.76
C ASP A 208 0.41 25.67 6.83
N VAL A 209 -0.77 26.23 7.06
CA VAL A 209 -1.76 25.73 8.01
C VAL A 209 -3.12 25.55 7.34
N MET A 210 -3.94 24.68 7.91
CA MET A 210 -5.34 24.52 7.53
C MET A 210 -6.21 24.22 8.75
N MET A 211 -7.51 24.52 8.63
CA MET A 211 -8.48 24.16 9.66
C MET A 211 -8.80 22.67 9.59
N VAL A 212 -8.71 21.99 10.74
CA VAL A 212 -9.15 20.59 10.88
C VAL A 212 -10.16 20.47 12.01
N LYS A 213 -11.16 19.62 11.81
CA LYS A 213 -12.18 19.35 12.83
C LYS A 213 -11.65 18.32 13.83
N ARG A 214 -11.62 18.69 15.11
CA ARG A 214 -11.22 17.81 16.22
C ARG A 214 -12.37 17.60 17.18
N THR A 215 -12.65 16.33 17.49
CA THR A 215 -13.61 15.95 18.53
C THR A 215 -13.00 16.24 19.89
N GLN A 216 -13.69 17.03 20.70
CA GLN A 216 -13.33 17.35 22.06
C GLN A 216 -13.78 16.24 23.03
N LYS A 217 -13.35 16.34 24.29
CA LYS A 217 -13.68 15.34 25.32
C LYS A 217 -15.18 15.23 25.60
N ASP A 218 -15.93 16.31 25.39
CA ASP A 218 -17.38 16.39 25.53
C ASP A 218 -18.15 15.90 24.29
N GLY A 219 -17.44 15.42 23.25
CA GLY A 219 -18.03 14.98 21.99
C GLY A 219 -18.30 16.09 20.98
N SER A 220 -18.14 17.36 21.36
CA SER A 220 -18.28 18.50 20.43
C SER A 220 -17.16 18.50 19.39
N ARG A 221 -17.42 19.09 18.21
CA ARG A 221 -16.41 19.26 17.15
C ARG A 221 -15.96 20.71 17.12
N LYS A 222 -14.65 20.94 17.27
CA LYS A 222 -14.03 22.27 17.19
C LYS A 222 -13.04 22.32 16.03
N GLU A 223 -13.00 23.44 15.33
CA GLU A 223 -11.98 23.72 14.32
C GLU A 223 -10.72 24.24 14.99
N VAL A 224 -9.58 23.66 14.60
CA VAL A 224 -8.26 24.03 15.11
C VAL A 224 -7.30 24.21 13.94
N LEU A 225 -6.39 25.16 14.06
CA LEU A 225 -5.29 25.31 13.11
C LEU A 225 -4.32 24.13 13.25
N CYS A 226 -4.02 23.49 12.12
CA CYS A 226 -3.12 22.37 12.03
C CYS A 226 -2.16 22.58 10.86
N PRO A 227 -0.86 22.27 11.01
CA PRO A 227 0.07 22.32 9.89
C PRO A 227 -0.41 21.47 8.71
N LYS A 228 -0.37 22.05 7.52
CA LYS A 228 -0.87 21.41 6.29
C LYS A 228 -0.19 20.07 6.02
N ALA A 229 1.10 19.93 6.32
CA ALA A 229 1.82 18.66 6.21
C ALA A 229 1.21 17.55 7.07
N ILE A 230 0.78 17.86 8.29
CA ILE A 230 0.19 16.89 9.22
C ILE A 230 -1.24 16.54 8.79
N ALA A 231 -2.00 17.53 8.35
CA ALA A 231 -3.33 17.30 7.81
C ALA A 231 -3.27 16.45 6.53
N SER A 232 -2.37 16.78 5.61
CA SER A 232 -2.08 16.03 4.38
C SER A 232 -1.64 14.59 4.68
N TYR A 233 -0.72 14.39 5.63
CA TYR A 233 -0.34 13.06 6.12
C TYR A 233 -1.57 12.26 6.59
N THR A 234 -2.42 12.87 7.43
CA THR A 234 -3.60 12.22 7.98
C THR A 234 -4.59 11.81 6.88
N LEU A 235 -4.78 12.66 5.87
CA LEU A 235 -5.64 12.38 4.71
C LEU A 235 -5.04 11.32 3.78
N SER A 236 -3.71 11.26 3.69
CA SER A 236 -3.00 10.37 2.76
C SER A 236 -2.83 8.95 3.32
N MET A 237 -2.69 8.80 4.64
CA MET A 237 -2.27 7.55 5.31
C MET A 237 -3.33 6.45 5.46
N GLY A 238 -4.46 6.52 4.76
CA GLY A 238 -5.56 5.54 4.91
C GLY A 238 -5.61 4.44 3.86
N GLY A 239 -4.84 4.54 2.77
CA GLY A 239 -5.04 3.70 1.58
C GLY A 239 -4.88 2.20 1.83
N VAL A 240 -3.81 1.80 2.53
CA VAL A 240 -3.57 0.38 2.86
C VAL A 240 -4.61 -0.15 3.86
N ASP A 241 -5.01 0.66 4.84
CA ASP A 241 -6.07 0.29 5.79
C ASP A 241 -7.44 0.14 5.11
N LEU A 242 -7.74 0.98 4.11
CA LEU A 242 -8.94 0.87 3.29
C LEU A 242 -8.94 -0.40 2.43
N PHE A 243 -7.80 -0.73 1.81
CA PHE A 243 -7.60 -2.00 1.12
C PHE A 243 -7.85 -3.20 2.07
N ASP A 244 -7.26 -3.16 3.26
CA ASP A 244 -7.44 -4.22 4.27
C ASP A 244 -8.89 -4.28 4.78
N HIS A 245 -9.58 -3.15 4.86
CA HIS A 245 -11.00 -3.08 5.17
C HIS A 245 -11.83 -3.86 4.14
N PHE A 246 -11.68 -3.55 2.84
CA PHE A 246 -12.38 -4.28 1.78
C PHE A 246 -12.13 -5.78 1.81
N ARG A 247 -10.87 -6.17 2.03
CA ARG A 247 -10.46 -7.58 2.14
C ARG A 247 -11.11 -8.28 3.34
N SER A 248 -11.28 -7.56 4.45
CA SER A 248 -11.87 -8.11 5.67
C SER A 248 -13.40 -8.26 5.59
N SER A 249 -14.08 -7.47 4.74
CA SER A 249 -15.54 -7.50 4.62
C SER A 249 -16.07 -8.80 3.98
N TYR A 250 -15.35 -9.35 2.99
CA TYR A 250 -15.79 -10.55 2.24
C TYR A 250 -14.66 -11.58 2.08
N PRO A 251 -14.14 -12.16 3.19
CA PRO A 251 -12.94 -12.98 3.14
C PRO A 251 -13.18 -14.31 2.42
N ILE A 252 -12.46 -14.56 1.32
CA ILE A 252 -12.46 -15.87 0.64
C ILE A 252 -11.49 -16.87 1.27
N SER A 253 -10.66 -16.37 2.18
CA SER A 253 -9.54 -17.06 2.80
C SER A 253 -9.95 -18.34 3.55
N ARG A 254 -9.46 -19.51 3.10
CA ARG A 254 -9.70 -20.80 3.79
C ARG A 254 -8.51 -21.24 4.66
N LYS A 255 -8.78 -21.91 5.78
CA LYS A 255 -7.73 -22.49 6.63
C LYS A 255 -6.87 -23.44 5.78
N SER A 256 -5.55 -23.27 5.84
CA SER A 256 -4.61 -24.13 5.13
C SER A 256 -3.33 -24.29 5.94
N ARG A 257 -2.73 -25.49 5.86
CA ARG A 257 -1.39 -25.77 6.38
C ARG A 257 -0.29 -25.33 5.39
N LYS A 258 -0.62 -25.21 4.10
CA LYS A 258 0.30 -24.78 3.04
C LYS A 258 0.38 -23.25 3.03
N TYR A 259 1.58 -22.70 3.21
CA TYR A 259 1.79 -21.23 3.28
C TYR A 259 1.29 -20.53 2.01
N TRP A 260 1.60 -21.10 0.84
CA TRP A 260 1.36 -20.50 -0.46
C TRP A 260 -0.12 -20.37 -0.78
N MET A 261 -0.97 -21.27 -0.28
CA MET A 261 -2.43 -21.15 -0.41
C MET A 261 -2.96 -19.88 0.27
N ARG A 262 -2.35 -19.43 1.38
CA ARG A 262 -2.78 -18.21 2.08
C ARG A 262 -2.41 -16.97 1.29
N LEU A 263 -1.23 -16.97 0.66
CA LEU A 263 -0.79 -15.91 -0.24
C LEU A 263 -1.62 -15.89 -1.53
N LEU A 264 -1.98 -17.06 -2.07
CA LEU A 264 -2.88 -17.18 -3.22
C LEU A 264 -4.25 -16.53 -2.95
N PHE A 265 -4.87 -16.83 -1.80
CA PHE A 265 -6.14 -16.19 -1.43
C PHE A 265 -6.00 -14.67 -1.24
N PHE A 266 -4.87 -14.20 -0.69
CA PHE A 266 -4.59 -12.77 -0.62
C PHE A 266 -4.55 -12.14 -2.02
N MET A 267 -3.86 -12.79 -2.97
CA MET A 267 -3.76 -12.30 -4.34
C MET A 267 -5.13 -12.26 -5.04
N PHE A 268 -5.98 -13.27 -4.86
CA PHE A 268 -7.36 -13.23 -5.36
C PHE A 268 -8.18 -12.12 -4.72
N ASP A 269 -8.11 -11.93 -3.40
CA ASP A 269 -8.80 -10.81 -2.75
C ASP A 269 -8.31 -9.47 -3.33
N ALA A 270 -7.00 -9.31 -3.50
CA ALA A 270 -6.42 -8.11 -4.10
C ALA A 270 -6.92 -7.85 -5.52
N SER A 271 -6.96 -8.88 -6.38
CA SER A 271 -7.43 -8.73 -7.76
C SER A 271 -8.91 -8.35 -7.81
N ILE A 272 -9.75 -8.93 -6.94
CA ILE A 272 -11.17 -8.60 -6.87
C ILE A 272 -11.37 -7.15 -6.42
N ILE A 273 -10.59 -6.67 -5.45
CA ILE A 273 -10.67 -5.30 -4.94
C ILE A 273 -10.22 -4.30 -6.00
N ASN A 274 -9.09 -4.56 -6.67
CA ASN A 274 -8.62 -3.70 -7.75
C ASN A 274 -9.63 -3.65 -8.90
N ALA A 275 -10.17 -4.80 -9.33
CA ALA A 275 -11.20 -4.84 -10.38
C ALA A 275 -12.48 -4.11 -9.97
N TYR A 276 -12.90 -4.21 -8.70
CA TYR A 276 -14.03 -3.46 -8.15
C TYR A 276 -13.81 -1.95 -8.24
N ILE A 277 -12.61 -1.48 -7.86
CA ILE A 277 -12.27 -0.07 -7.89
C ILE A 277 -12.22 0.44 -9.34
N SER A 278 -11.52 -0.26 -10.24
CA SER A 278 -11.46 0.11 -11.67
C SER A 278 -12.83 0.08 -12.35
N TYR A 279 -13.70 -0.87 -11.98
CA TYR A 279 -15.05 -0.94 -12.51
C TYR A 279 -15.89 0.27 -12.08
N ASN A 280 -15.84 0.65 -10.80
CA ASN A 280 -16.57 1.83 -10.32
C ASN A 280 -15.98 3.15 -10.84
N ASP A 281 -14.68 3.22 -11.10
CA ASP A 281 -14.02 4.38 -11.71
C ASP A 281 -14.49 4.60 -13.16
N SER A 282 -14.71 3.52 -13.91
CA SER A 282 -15.25 3.57 -15.28
C SER A 282 -16.79 3.71 -15.35
N HIS A 283 -17.51 3.46 -14.25
CA HIS A 283 -18.98 3.47 -14.19
C HIS A 283 -19.51 4.47 -13.16
N VAL A 284 -19.03 5.71 -13.21
CA VAL A 284 -19.37 6.77 -12.23
C VAL A 284 -20.88 7.06 -12.11
N ALA A 285 -21.67 6.78 -13.15
CA ALA A 285 -23.13 6.97 -13.14
C ALA A 285 -23.88 5.89 -12.33
N THR A 286 -23.28 4.70 -12.15
CA THR A 286 -23.88 3.57 -11.42
C THR A 286 -22.83 2.91 -10.54
N ILE A 287 -22.49 3.56 -9.43
CA ILE A 287 -21.55 3.01 -8.46
C ILE A 287 -22.14 1.76 -7.84
N HIS A 288 -21.42 0.65 -7.93
CA HIS A 288 -21.82 -0.59 -7.30
C HIS A 288 -21.24 -0.71 -5.89
N SER A 289 -22.01 -1.34 -5.00
CA SER A 289 -21.45 -1.77 -3.72
C SER A 289 -20.45 -2.90 -3.96
N HIS A 290 -19.44 -3.02 -3.08
CA HIS A 290 -18.47 -4.11 -3.15
C HIS A 290 -19.16 -5.49 -3.12
N ARG A 291 -20.29 -5.62 -2.40
CA ARG A 291 -21.10 -6.86 -2.37
C ARG A 291 -21.68 -7.19 -3.74
N ASP A 292 -22.35 -6.23 -4.37
CA ASP A 292 -23.06 -6.45 -5.63
C ASP A 292 -22.08 -6.75 -6.76
N PHE A 293 -20.94 -6.05 -6.79
CA PHE A 293 -19.86 -6.34 -7.73
C PHE A 293 -19.37 -7.78 -7.58
N ARG A 294 -19.08 -8.24 -6.36
CA ARG A 294 -18.62 -9.62 -6.12
C ARG A 294 -19.66 -10.67 -6.52
N LEU A 295 -20.95 -10.42 -6.28
CA LEU A 295 -22.01 -11.34 -6.69
C LEU A 295 -22.09 -11.47 -8.21
N ARG A 296 -21.93 -10.37 -8.95
CA ARG A 296 -21.86 -10.39 -10.42
C ARG A 296 -20.62 -11.11 -10.91
N LEU A 297 -19.46 -10.79 -10.33
CA LEU A 297 -18.20 -11.45 -10.67
C LEU A 297 -18.31 -12.96 -10.45
N ALA A 298 -18.86 -13.39 -9.31
CA ALA A 298 -19.05 -14.81 -9.02
C ALA A 298 -19.98 -15.48 -10.04
N ARG A 299 -21.11 -14.85 -10.39
CA ARG A 299 -22.02 -15.38 -11.43
C ARG A 299 -21.35 -15.47 -12.80
N ALA A 300 -20.56 -14.45 -13.18
CA ALA A 300 -19.84 -14.44 -14.45
C ALA A 300 -18.71 -15.48 -14.51
N LEU A 301 -18.02 -15.74 -13.40
CA LEU A 301 -16.97 -16.77 -13.32
C LEU A 301 -17.53 -18.20 -13.30
N ILE A 302 -18.71 -18.39 -12.72
CA ILE A 302 -19.40 -19.69 -12.73
C ILE A 302 -20.05 -19.93 -14.09
N ASP A 303 -20.71 -18.90 -14.64
CA ASP A 303 -21.50 -18.96 -15.88
C ASP A 303 -22.33 -20.26 -15.96
N ASN A 304 -22.19 -21.04 -17.05
CA ASN A 304 -22.85 -22.34 -17.24
C ASN A 304 -22.01 -23.53 -16.77
N TYR A 305 -20.92 -23.31 -16.03
CA TYR A 305 -20.09 -24.40 -15.53
C TYR A 305 -20.85 -25.24 -14.49
N THR A 306 -21.07 -26.51 -14.83
CA THR A 306 -21.62 -27.51 -13.92
C THR A 306 -20.65 -28.67 -13.77
N THR A 307 -20.41 -29.11 -12.54
CA THR A 307 -19.63 -30.33 -12.25
C THR A 307 -20.46 -31.59 -12.46
N ARG A 308 -21.78 -31.47 -12.71
CA ARG A 308 -22.64 -32.61 -13.03
C ARG A 308 -22.39 -33.02 -14.48
N LYS A 309 -21.85 -34.22 -14.71
CA LYS A 309 -21.86 -34.88 -16.03
C LYS A 309 -23.31 -35.23 -16.39
N GLY A 310 -24.08 -34.25 -16.86
CA GLY A 310 -25.35 -34.49 -17.56
C GLY A 310 -25.05 -34.90 -19.00
N HIS A 311 -25.80 -35.86 -19.54
CA HIS A 311 -25.74 -36.27 -20.94
C HIS A 311 -25.69 -35.04 -21.86
N ALA A 312 -24.78 -35.09 -22.84
CA ALA A 312 -24.47 -34.00 -23.75
C ALA A 312 -25.73 -33.30 -24.29
N GLN A 313 -25.91 -32.02 -23.95
CA GLN A 313 -26.66 -31.10 -24.79
C GLN A 313 -25.65 -30.41 -25.71
N GLN A 314 -25.91 -30.50 -27.01
CA GLN A 314 -25.08 -29.96 -28.08
C GLN A 314 -24.74 -28.49 -27.81
N GLY A 315 -23.44 -28.21 -27.78
CA GLY A 315 -22.91 -26.87 -27.51
C GLY A 315 -23.30 -25.89 -28.61
N ILE A 316 -23.74 -24.70 -28.21
CA ILE A 316 -23.88 -23.56 -29.12
C ILE A 316 -22.47 -23.13 -29.54
N GLN A 317 -22.18 -23.20 -30.85
CA GLN A 317 -20.95 -22.63 -31.41
C GLN A 317 -20.99 -21.11 -31.31
N PHE A 318 -20.05 -20.53 -30.55
CA PHE A 318 -19.77 -19.10 -30.63
C PHE A 318 -18.88 -18.83 -31.84
N LYS A 319 -19.40 -18.09 -32.83
CA LYS A 319 -18.56 -17.49 -33.89
C LYS A 319 -17.65 -16.44 -33.23
N ASN A 320 -16.35 -16.64 -33.32
CA ASN A 320 -15.33 -15.64 -32.99
C ASN A 320 -15.68 -14.33 -33.71
N LYS A 321 -16.13 -13.30 -32.96
CA LYS A 321 -16.09 -11.94 -33.48
C LYS A 321 -14.62 -11.51 -33.47
N LYS A 322 -14.14 -11.21 -34.68
CA LYS A 322 -12.80 -10.68 -34.96
C LYS A 322 -12.40 -9.64 -33.92
N VAL A 323 -11.19 -9.78 -33.39
CA VAL A 323 -10.42 -8.70 -32.77
C VAL A 323 -10.41 -7.56 -33.78
N VAL A 324 -11.10 -6.45 -33.45
CA VAL A 324 -10.96 -5.22 -34.22
C VAL A 324 -9.65 -4.60 -33.78
N SER A 325 -8.65 -4.70 -34.65
CA SER A 325 -7.45 -3.88 -34.61
C SER A 325 -7.86 -2.41 -34.70
N LEU A 326 -7.68 -1.67 -33.60
CA LEU A 326 -7.78 -0.21 -33.64
C LEU A 326 -6.44 0.33 -34.14
N GLU A 327 -6.39 0.60 -35.44
CA GLU A 327 -5.35 1.44 -36.03
C GLU A 327 -5.49 2.86 -35.47
N PHE A 328 -4.46 3.31 -34.75
CA PHE A 328 -4.30 4.71 -34.35
C PHE A 328 -3.93 5.53 -35.59
N GLN A 329 -4.91 6.21 -36.17
CA GLN A 329 -4.63 7.29 -37.12
C GLN A 329 -4.32 8.57 -36.35
N LYS A 330 -3.05 8.98 -36.40
CA LYS A 330 -2.61 10.36 -36.14
C LYS A 330 -3.41 11.30 -37.02
N LYS A 331 -3.96 12.37 -36.44
CA LYS A 331 -4.26 13.59 -37.19
C LYS A 331 -3.90 14.80 -36.35
N TYR A 332 -2.87 15.51 -36.82
CA TYR A 332 -2.57 16.90 -36.50
C TYR A 332 -3.59 17.82 -37.21
N ASP A 333 -3.53 19.11 -36.83
CA ASP A 333 -4.16 20.31 -37.39
C ASP A 333 -5.47 20.71 -36.66
N TYR A 334 -5.61 21.85 -35.98
CA TYR A 334 -4.93 23.16 -35.96
C TYR A 334 -4.76 23.72 -34.55
#